data_AF-A0A4Y2MC44-F1
#
_entry.id   AF-A0A4Y2MC44-F1
#
_cell.length_a   1.000
_cell.length_b   1.000
_cell.length_c   1.000
_cell.angle_alpha   90.00
_cell.angle_beta   90.00
_cell.angle_gamma   90.00
#
_symmetry.space_group_name_H-M   'P 1'
#
loop_
_entity.id
_entity.type
_entity.pdbx_description
1 polymer ?
#
loop_
_entity_poly.entity_id
_entity_poly.type
_entity_poly.pdbx_seq_one_letter_code
_entity_poly.pdbx_strand_id
1 'polypeptide(L)'
;MHYIKKVSEKILLPPLHIKLGLMKNFVKAMDCGENGFQYLRLKFPKVSETETKEGIFVGPQFRQLINDPVFESKLTKKEAAAWTSFKELEKNFFGNHKAEN
;
A
#
# COMPACT_ATOMS: atom_id res chain seq x y z
N MET A 1 28.48 13.29 -36.04
CA MET A 1 28.45 13.02 -34.59
C MET A 1 27.66 14.12 -33.91
N HIS A 2 26.48 13.82 -33.38
CA HIS A 2 25.75 14.71 -32.47
C HIS A 2 25.16 13.81 -31.37
N TYR A 3 25.84 13.75 -30.23
CA TYR A 3 25.32 13.07 -29.05
C TYR A 3 24.32 14.01 -28.37
N ILE A 4 23.02 13.74 -28.51
CA ILE A 4 22.01 14.38 -27.68
C ILE A 4 22.16 13.80 -26.26
N LYS A 5 22.60 14.66 -25.35
CA LYS A 5 22.68 14.39 -23.91
C LYS A 5 21.25 14.16 -23.41
N LYS A 6 20.83 12.90 -23.30
CA LYS A 6 19.55 12.52 -22.70
C LYS A 6 19.61 12.93 -21.22
N VAL A 7 18.97 14.05 -20.88
CA VAL A 7 18.71 14.40 -19.48
C VAL A 7 17.74 13.33 -18.99
N SER A 8 18.25 12.39 -18.19
CA SER A 8 17.41 11.47 -17.45
C SER A 8 16.61 12.30 -16.47
N GLU A 9 15.36 12.61 -16.80
CA GLU A 9 14.37 12.93 -15.77
C GLU A 9 14.37 11.74 -14.81
N LYS A 10 14.98 11.95 -13.65
CA LYS A 10 15.10 10.94 -12.60
C LYS A 10 13.68 10.74 -12.07
N ILE A 11 12.94 9.80 -12.65
CA ILE A 11 11.75 9.24 -12.00
C ILE A 11 12.29 8.65 -10.70
N LEU A 12 12.15 9.42 -9.64
CA LEU A 12 12.63 9.07 -8.32
C LEU A 12 11.59 8.10 -7.80
N LEU A 13 11.76 6.81 -8.14
CA LEU A 13 10.93 5.74 -7.58
C LEU A 13 10.92 5.97 -6.07
N PRO A 14 9.75 6.23 -5.48
CA PRO A 14 9.69 6.49 -4.06
C PRO A 14 10.22 5.24 -3.38
N PRO A 15 11.22 5.36 -2.50
CA PRO A 15 11.79 4.21 -1.85
C PRO A 15 10.72 3.33 -1.19
N LEU A 16 10.96 2.02 -1.16
CA LEU A 16 10.07 1.04 -0.54
C LEU A 16 9.61 1.44 0.88
N HIS A 17 10.44 2.16 1.63
CA HIS A 17 10.13 2.66 2.97
C HIS A 17 8.95 3.65 2.99
N ILE A 18 8.70 4.42 1.93
CA ILE A 18 7.54 5.33 1.84
C ILE A 18 6.25 4.53 1.73
N LYS A 19 6.26 3.49 0.88
CA LYS A 19 5.12 2.60 0.65
C LYS A 19 4.72 1.86 1.92
N LEU A 20 5.72 1.29 2.61
CA LEU A 20 5.52 0.61 3.89
C LEU A 20 5.05 1.60 4.98
N GLY A 21 5.57 2.83 4.98
CA GLY A 21 5.13 3.88 5.91
C GLY A 21 3.66 4.27 5.73
N LEU A 22 3.19 4.39 4.48
CA LEU A 22 1.78 4.69 4.20
C LEU A 22 0.84 3.54 4.61
N MET A 23 1.23 2.30 4.34
CA MET A 23 0.49 1.12 4.81
C MET A 23 0.40 1.10 6.34
N LYS A 24 1.51 1.40 7.00
CA LYS A 24 1.57 1.50 8.46
C LYS A 24 0.55 2.52 8.98
N ASN A 25 0.50 3.70 8.38
CA ASN A 25 -0.45 4.73 8.76
C ASN A 25 -1.90 4.34 8.49
N PHE A 26 -2.17 3.65 7.37
CA PHE A 26 -3.51 3.14 7.05
C PHE A 26 -4.01 2.21 8.15
N VAL A 27 -3.21 1.19 8.52
CA VAL A 27 -3.62 0.20 9.52
C VAL A 27 -3.70 0.80 10.93
N LYS A 28 -2.86 1.78 11.26
CA LYS A 28 -2.97 2.54 12.52
C LYS A 28 -4.26 3.35 12.64
N ALA A 29 -4.83 3.78 11.51
CA ALA A 29 -6.07 4.54 11.48
C ALA A 29 -7.31 3.67 11.44
N MET A 30 -7.17 2.35 11.22
CA MET A 30 -8.27 1.40 11.27
C MET A 30 -8.75 1.20 12.71
N ASP A 31 -10.06 1.01 12.87
CA ASP A 31 -10.61 0.64 14.17
C ASP A 31 -10.36 -0.86 14.44
N CYS A 32 -9.81 -1.17 15.61
CA CYS A 32 -9.44 -2.54 15.95
C CYS A 32 -10.65 -3.49 16.17
N GLY A 33 -11.84 -2.93 16.38
CA GLY A 33 -13.11 -3.64 16.46
C GLY A 33 -13.81 -3.83 15.12
N GLU A 34 -13.42 -3.10 14.08
CA GLU A 34 -14.01 -3.22 12.74
C GLU A 34 -13.54 -4.47 11.99
N ASN A 35 -14.40 -4.94 11.08
CA ASN A 35 -14.21 -6.20 10.34
C ASN A 35 -12.91 -6.22 9.52
N GLY A 36 -12.48 -5.07 9.01
CA GLY A 36 -11.22 -4.93 8.27
C GLY A 36 -10.02 -5.33 9.12
N PHE A 37 -9.93 -4.81 10.36
CA PHE A 37 -8.82 -5.13 11.26
C PHE A 37 -8.88 -6.59 11.73
N GLN A 38 -10.07 -7.11 12.04
CA GLN A 38 -10.23 -8.51 12.41
C GLN A 38 -9.80 -9.45 11.27
N TYR A 39 -10.11 -9.09 10.02
CA TYR A 39 -9.66 -9.86 8.86
C TYR A 39 -8.13 -9.89 8.74
N LEU A 40 -7.43 -8.78 9.01
CA LEU A 40 -5.97 -8.76 9.00
C LEU A 40 -5.37 -9.79 9.97
N ARG A 41 -5.93 -9.90 11.19
CA ARG A 41 -5.51 -10.89 12.19
C ARG A 41 -5.71 -12.32 11.69
N LEU A 42 -6.84 -12.58 11.03
CA LEU A 42 -7.17 -13.91 10.51
C LEU A 42 -6.32 -14.27 9.28
N LYS A 43 -6.06 -13.31 8.40
CA LYS A 43 -5.26 -13.48 7.18
C LYS A 43 -3.80 -13.76 7.50
N PHE A 44 -3.27 -13.09 8.53
CA PHE A 44 -1.88 -13.18 8.94
C PHE A 44 -1.76 -13.66 10.39
N PRO A 45 -2.13 -14.92 10.70
CA PRO A 45 -2.17 -15.41 12.08
C PRO A 45 -0.78 -15.51 12.73
N LYS A 46 0.29 -15.44 11.93
CA LYS A 46 1.68 -15.42 12.41
C LYS A 46 2.17 -14.00 12.75
N VAL A 47 1.42 -12.97 12.39
CA VAL A 47 1.71 -11.58 12.75
C VAL A 47 0.99 -11.30 14.06
N SER A 48 1.72 -10.81 15.06
CA SER A 48 1.11 -10.49 16.35
C SER A 48 0.10 -9.35 16.23
N GLU A 49 -0.82 -9.26 17.19
CA GLU A 49 -1.77 -8.15 17.25
C GLU A 49 -1.06 -6.80 17.33
N THR A 50 0.05 -6.73 18.09
CA THR A 50 0.85 -5.52 18.24
C THR A 50 1.54 -5.14 16.93
N GLU A 51 2.11 -6.10 16.19
CA GLU A 51 2.66 -5.85 14.85
C GLU A 51 1.59 -5.40 13.86
N THR A 52 0.40 -6.01 13.91
CA THR A 52 -0.73 -5.62 13.07
C THR A 52 -1.16 -4.19 13.39
N LYS A 53 -1.34 -3.82 14.67
CA LYS A 53 -1.67 -2.45 15.10
C LYS A 53 -0.58 -1.46 14.71
N GLU A 54 0.67 -1.86 14.81
CA GLU A 54 1.81 -1.04 14.38
C GLU A 54 1.98 -1.00 12.85
N GLY A 55 1.14 -1.72 12.10
CA GLY A 55 1.18 -1.78 10.65
C GLY A 55 2.50 -2.34 10.11
N ILE A 56 3.13 -3.24 10.86
CA ILE A 56 4.39 -3.89 10.51
C ILE A 56 4.06 -5.02 9.53
N PHE A 57 4.12 -4.69 8.25
CA PHE A 57 3.94 -5.65 7.15
C PHE A 57 5.21 -5.76 6.33
N VAL A 58 5.53 -6.97 5.89
CA VAL A 58 6.58 -7.19 4.89
C VAL A 58 6.03 -7.04 3.47
N GLY A 59 6.90 -6.76 2.50
CA GLY A 59 6.53 -6.58 1.10
C GLY A 59 5.56 -7.63 0.53
N PRO A 60 5.78 -8.95 0.77
CA PRO A 60 4.84 -9.99 0.33
C PRO A 60 3.43 -9.88 0.92
N GLN A 61 3.29 -9.60 2.23
CA GLN A 61 1.99 -9.47 2.88
C GLN A 61 1.24 -8.26 2.34
N PHE A 62 1.94 -7.14 2.14
CA PHE A 62 1.39 -5.95 1.52
C PHE A 62 0.86 -6.22 0.10
N ARG A 63 1.66 -6.89 -0.75
CA ARG A 63 1.24 -7.24 -2.11
C ARG A 63 0.03 -8.17 -2.14
N GLN A 64 -0.06 -9.09 -1.18
CA GLN A 64 -1.25 -9.93 -1.02
C GLN A 64 -2.47 -9.08 -0.68
N LEU A 65 -2.33 -8.15 0.26
CA LEU A 65 -3.45 -7.31 0.72
C LEU A 65 -3.97 -6.36 -0.37
N ILE A 66 -3.08 -5.74 -1.16
CA ILE A 66 -3.45 -4.86 -2.28
C ILE A 66 -4.34 -5.55 -3.32
N ASN A 67 -4.16 -6.87 -3.49
CA ASN A 67 -4.89 -7.66 -4.47
C ASN A 67 -5.94 -8.57 -3.83
N ASP A 68 -6.32 -8.33 -2.57
CA ASP A 68 -7.27 -9.16 -1.85
C ASP A 68 -8.68 -8.52 -1.85
N PRO A 69 -9.60 -8.95 -2.75
CA PRO A 69 -10.95 -8.41 -2.79
C PRO A 69 -11.75 -8.74 -1.53
N VAL A 70 -11.40 -9.81 -0.81
CA VAL A 70 -12.06 -10.15 0.44
C VAL A 70 -11.72 -9.12 1.50
N PHE A 71 -10.45 -8.68 1.58
CA PHE A 71 -10.07 -7.60 2.49
C PHE A 71 -10.90 -6.33 2.24
N GLU A 72 -11.02 -5.91 0.98
CA GLU A 72 -11.79 -4.73 0.60
C GLU A 72 -13.27 -4.83 1.00
N SER A 73 -13.85 -6.02 0.88
CA SER A 73 -15.23 -6.27 1.31
C SER A 73 -15.44 -6.18 2.83
N LYS A 74 -14.36 -6.25 3.62
CA LYS A 74 -14.40 -6.15 5.10
C LYS A 74 -14.20 -4.73 5.60
N LEU A 75 -13.74 -3.82 4.75
CA LEU A 75 -13.52 -2.42 5.10
C LEU A 75 -14.84 -1.68 5.30
N THR A 76 -14.87 -0.74 6.24
CA THR A 76 -15.99 0.21 6.30
C THR A 76 -15.97 1.17 5.13
N LYS A 77 -17.07 1.91 4.91
CA LYS A 77 -17.17 2.87 3.80
C LYS A 77 -16.01 3.88 3.78
N LYS A 78 -15.60 4.36 4.98
CA LYS A 78 -14.49 5.31 5.12
C LYS A 78 -13.15 4.66 4.83
N GLU A 79 -12.91 3.48 5.37
CA GLU A 79 -11.68 2.71 5.12
C GLU A 79 -11.55 2.31 3.64
N ALA A 80 -12.65 1.88 3.00
CA ALA A 80 -12.68 1.51 1.59
C ALA A 80 -12.38 2.69 0.66
N ALA A 81 -12.89 3.88 0.98
CA ALA A 81 -12.55 5.10 0.26
C ALA A 81 -11.04 5.42 0.39
N ALA A 82 -10.50 5.39 1.62
CA ALA A 82 -9.08 5.59 1.87
C ALA A 82 -8.21 4.53 1.17
N TRP A 83 -8.65 3.27 1.16
CA TRP A 83 -7.97 2.15 0.50
C TRP A 83 -7.96 2.31 -1.02
N THR A 84 -9.05 2.81 -1.60
CA THR A 84 -9.11 3.10 -3.04
C THR A 84 -8.11 4.19 -3.41
N SER A 85 -8.08 5.30 -2.68
CA SER A 85 -7.07 6.36 -2.88
C SER A 85 -5.65 5.83 -2.68
N PHE A 86 -5.45 4.92 -1.73
CA PHE A 86 -4.15 4.29 -1.50
C PHE A 86 -3.73 3.40 -2.69
N LYS A 87 -4.63 2.60 -3.27
CA LYS A 87 -4.37 1.81 -4.48
C LYS A 87 -4.08 2.68 -5.71
N GLU A 88 -4.79 3.79 -5.87
CA GLU A 88 -4.53 4.75 -6.94
C GLU A 88 -3.16 5.41 -6.79
N LEU A 89 -2.81 5.82 -5.57
CA LEU A 89 -1.46 6.31 -5.27
C LEU A 89 -0.41 5.23 -5.55
N GLU A 90 -0.69 3.97 -5.19
CA GLU A 90 0.22 2.86 -5.47
C GLU A 90 0.48 2.71 -6.97
N LYS A 91 -0.59 2.72 -7.77
CA LYS A 91 -0.53 2.58 -9.23
C LYS A 91 0.14 3.78 -9.92
N ASN A 92 -0.14 5.01 -9.48
CA ASN A 92 0.34 6.22 -10.14
C ASN A 92 1.74 6.63 -9.66
N PHE A 93 2.06 6.43 -8.39
CA PHE A 93 3.32 6.86 -7.78
C PHE A 93 4.41 5.78 -7.84
N PHE A 94 4.02 4.50 -7.87
CA PHE A 94 4.96 3.37 -7.93
C PHE A 94 4.79 2.51 -9.20
N GLY A 95 3.79 2.78 -10.04
CA GLY A 95 3.64 2.13 -11.33
C GLY A 95 4.64 2.67 -12.35
N ASN A 96 5.13 1.79 -13.23
CA ASN A 96 6.05 2.12 -14.32
C ASN A 96 5.37 2.89 -15.47
N HIS A 97 4.47 3.83 -15.17
CA HIS A 97 3.86 4.66 -16.21
C HIS A 97 4.91 5.64 -16.75
N LYS A 98 5.46 5.33 -17.92
CA LYS A 98 6.10 6.33 -18.77
C LYS A 98 5.02 7.32 -19.19
N ALA A 99 5.19 8.60 -18.87
CA ALA A 99 4.49 9.64 -19.60
C ALA A 99 4.90 9.53 -21.08
N GLU A 100 3.93 9.58 -22.00
CA GLU A 100 4.24 9.80 -23.42
C GLU A 100 4.92 11.16 -23.55
N ASN A 101 6.06 11.16 -24.24
CA ASN A 101 6.88 12.34 -24.50
C ASN A 101 6.92 12.59 -26.01
#